data_AF-A0A923LPC8-F1
#
_entry.id   AF-A0A923LPC8-F1
#
_cell.length_a   1.000
_cell.length_b   1.000
_cell.length_c   1.000
_cell.angle_alpha   90.00
_cell.angle_beta   90.00
_cell.angle_gamma   90.00
#
_symmetry.space_group_name_H-M   'P 1'
#
loop_
_entity.id
_entity.type
_entity.pdbx_description
1 polymer ?
#
loop_
_entity_poly.entity_id
_entity_poly.type
_entity_poly.pdbx_seq_one_letter_code
_entity_poly.pdbx_strand_id
1 'polypeptide(L)'
;METFSDAPCGKSNLRFDRLTRPERVNVLILDDSVIKRNRSKNVELLARVYDHVEHKFQKGFTLLTLGWSDGYSFIPTGFNLLSSASESNCYNEVSDSIDHRTNGYKVRKASMMHKTDDAIQLIRNALTAGIKAGYVLMDTEPMLTFWIQESMQSAW
;
A
#
# COMPACT_ATOMS: atom_id res chain seq x y z
N MET A 1 3.98 -4.07 23.63
CA MET A 1 4.26 -4.34 22.20
C MET A 1 4.94 -3.08 21.68
N GLU A 2 6.26 -3.11 21.52
CA GLU A 2 7.08 -1.93 21.23
C GLU A 2 6.61 -1.21 19.97
N THR A 3 6.27 0.06 20.13
CA THR A 3 5.98 0.98 19.04
C THR A 3 7.30 1.38 18.39
N PHE A 4 7.42 1.13 17.09
CA PHE A 4 8.47 1.67 16.22
C PHE A 4 8.30 3.20 16.02
N SER A 5 8.09 3.98 17.10
CA SER A 5 7.97 5.45 17.03
C SER A 5 9.17 6.21 17.56
N ASP A 6 10.08 5.57 18.30
CA ASP A 6 11.10 6.30 19.06
C ASP A 6 12.54 5.98 18.61
N ALA A 7 12.75 5.83 17.30
CA ALA A 7 14.09 5.82 16.73
C ALA A 7 14.46 7.25 16.25
N PRO A 8 15.57 7.85 16.72
CA PRO A 8 16.01 9.15 16.24
C PRO A 8 16.24 9.10 14.72
N CYS A 9 15.74 10.15 14.04
CA CYS A 9 15.65 10.40 12.59
C CYS A 9 16.99 10.41 11.82
N GLY A 10 17.87 9.44 12.07
CA GLY A 10 19.19 9.35 11.42
C GLY A 10 19.86 7.99 11.46
N LYS A 11 19.21 6.92 11.93
CA LYS A 11 19.87 5.61 12.15
C LYS A 11 19.27 4.40 11.43
N SER A 12 18.26 4.54 10.56
CA SER A 12 17.76 3.39 9.76
C SER A 12 18.62 3.10 8.51
N ASN A 13 19.34 4.10 7.99
CA ASN A 13 20.24 3.98 6.83
C ASN A 13 21.34 2.90 7.01
N LEU A 14 21.77 2.63 8.23
CA LEU A 14 22.92 1.75 8.51
C LEU A 14 22.61 0.24 8.45
N ARG A 15 21.34 -0.19 8.43
CA ARG A 15 21.02 -1.63 8.48
C ARG A 15 20.92 -2.29 7.11
N PHE A 16 20.25 -1.67 6.15
CA PHE A 16 20.05 -2.27 4.82
C PHE A 16 21.27 -2.13 3.90
N ASP A 17 22.03 -1.03 4.04
CA ASP A 17 23.28 -0.82 3.31
C ASP A 17 24.35 -1.87 3.67
N ARG A 18 24.27 -2.49 4.86
CA ARG A 18 25.17 -3.60 5.26
C ARG A 18 24.75 -4.96 4.71
N LEU A 19 23.51 -5.09 4.24
CA LEU A 19 22.94 -6.33 3.70
C LEU A 19 23.01 -6.38 2.17
N THR A 20 23.35 -5.26 1.53
CA THR A 20 23.38 -5.12 0.07
C THR A 20 24.77 -4.69 -0.39
N ARG A 21 25.18 -5.16 -1.57
CA ARG A 21 26.41 -4.67 -2.20
C ARG A 21 26.10 -3.34 -2.93
N PRO A 22 27.04 -2.39 -3.00
CA PRO A 22 26.82 -1.10 -3.64
C PRO A 22 26.39 -1.19 -5.11
N GLU A 23 26.77 -2.28 -5.79
CA GLU A 23 26.46 -2.51 -7.20
C GLU A 23 25.05 -3.08 -7.43
N ARG A 24 24.29 -3.38 -6.35
CA ARG A 24 22.94 -3.94 -6.47
C ARG A 24 21.91 -2.85 -6.68
N VAL A 25 21.00 -3.11 -7.61
CA VAL A 25 19.85 -2.25 -7.85
C VAL A 25 18.78 -2.58 -6.81
N ASN A 26 18.49 -1.62 -5.94
CA ASN A 26 17.41 -1.71 -4.97
C ASN A 26 16.12 -1.20 -5.59
N VAL A 27 15.05 -1.98 -5.47
CA VAL A 27 13.74 -1.67 -6.05
C VAL A 27 12.64 -1.75 -5.00
N LEU A 28 11.63 -0.90 -5.15
CA LEU A 28 10.34 -1.10 -4.53
C LEU A 28 9.44 -1.84 -5.52
N ILE A 29 8.68 -2.82 -5.05
CA ILE A 29 7.74 -3.61 -5.84
C ILE A 29 6.36 -3.30 -5.29
N LEU A 30 5.51 -2.71 -6.12
CA LEU A 30 4.11 -2.45 -5.82
C LEU A 30 3.26 -3.49 -6.55
N ASP A 31 2.54 -4.28 -5.78
CA ASP A 31 1.66 -5.34 -6.30
C ASP A 31 0.28 -5.24 -5.67
N ASP A 32 -0.75 -5.60 -6.42
CA ASP A 32 -2.12 -5.64 -5.91
C ASP A 32 -2.84 -6.95 -6.18
N SER A 33 -3.56 -7.42 -5.17
CA SER A 33 -4.26 -8.69 -5.20
C SER A 33 -5.68 -8.54 -4.66
N VAL A 34 -6.65 -9.19 -5.32
CA VAL A 34 -8.05 -9.16 -4.86
C VAL A 34 -8.27 -10.20 -3.75
N ILE A 35 -8.60 -9.73 -2.55
CA ILE A 35 -9.04 -10.58 -1.44
C ILE A 35 -10.54 -10.78 -1.50
N LYS A 36 -10.97 -11.97 -1.95
CA LYS A 36 -12.38 -12.34 -2.07
C LYS A 36 -13.00 -12.65 -0.72
N ARG A 37 -14.17 -12.07 -0.47
CA ARG A 37 -15.03 -12.26 0.71
C ARG A 37 -16.49 -12.51 0.31
N ASN A 38 -16.70 -13.29 -0.76
CA ASN A 38 -18.02 -13.55 -1.34
C ASN A 38 -19.08 -14.14 -0.39
N ARG A 39 -18.66 -14.86 0.65
CA ARG A 39 -19.56 -15.45 1.66
C ARG A 39 -19.89 -14.51 2.82
N SER A 40 -19.16 -13.40 2.95
CA SER A 40 -19.34 -12.44 4.02
C SER A 40 -20.46 -11.45 3.72
N LYS A 41 -21.25 -11.13 4.74
CA LYS A 41 -22.36 -10.16 4.64
C LYS A 41 -22.15 -8.93 5.52
N ASN A 42 -21.61 -9.09 6.72
CA ASN A 42 -21.52 -8.01 7.74
C ASN A 42 -20.07 -7.57 8.00
N VAL A 43 -19.20 -7.61 6.99
CA VAL A 43 -17.82 -7.15 7.14
C VAL A 43 -17.79 -5.66 6.87
N GLU A 44 -17.31 -4.88 7.83
CA GLU A 44 -17.11 -3.44 7.70
C GLU A 44 -16.27 -3.11 6.46
N LEU A 45 -16.64 -2.08 5.70
CA LEU A 45 -15.99 -1.65 4.47
C LEU A 45 -15.97 -2.70 3.34
N LEU A 46 -16.80 -3.75 3.40
CA LEU A 46 -16.88 -4.73 2.33
C LEU A 46 -17.34 -4.04 1.04
N ALA A 47 -16.54 -4.09 -0.03
CA ALA A 47 -16.85 -3.43 -1.28
C ALA A 47 -16.99 -4.41 -2.44
N ARG A 48 -17.56 -3.89 -3.54
CA ARG A 48 -17.55 -4.56 -4.84
C ARG A 48 -16.26 -4.19 -5.57
N VAL A 49 -15.37 -5.15 -5.75
CA VAL A 49 -14.06 -4.99 -6.40
C VAL A 49 -14.08 -5.71 -7.75
N TYR A 50 -13.50 -5.11 -8.78
CA TYR A 50 -13.35 -5.78 -10.07
C TYR A 50 -12.11 -6.69 -10.04
N ASP A 51 -12.31 -7.98 -10.28
CA ASP A 51 -11.25 -8.94 -10.44
C ASP A 51 -10.85 -9.00 -11.92
N HIS A 52 -9.65 -8.49 -12.21
CA HIS A 52 -9.09 -8.45 -13.55
C HIS A 52 -8.66 -9.83 -14.07
N VAL A 53 -8.42 -10.80 -13.17
CA VAL A 53 -8.03 -12.17 -13.53
C VAL A 53 -9.26 -12.97 -13.97
N GLU A 54 -10.36 -12.86 -13.22
CA GLU A 54 -11.60 -13.58 -13.54
C GLU A 54 -12.59 -12.78 -14.39
N HIS A 55 -12.26 -11.53 -14.72
CA HIS A 55 -13.12 -10.56 -15.42
C HIS A 55 -14.52 -10.43 -14.79
N LYS A 56 -14.58 -10.43 -13.46
CA LYS A 56 -15.84 -10.42 -12.70
C LYS A 56 -15.75 -9.51 -11.49
N PHE A 57 -16.89 -8.92 -11.12
CA PHE A 57 -16.98 -8.23 -9.85
C PHE A 57 -17.11 -9.23 -8.71
N GLN A 58 -16.24 -9.10 -7.72
CA GLN A 58 -16.21 -9.91 -6.52
C GLN A 58 -16.50 -9.04 -5.29
N LYS A 59 -17.08 -9.63 -4.24
CA LYS A 59 -17.18 -8.93 -2.96
C LYS A 59 -15.86 -9.12 -2.23
N GLY A 60 -15.24 -8.05 -1.78
CA GLY A 60 -13.92 -8.15 -1.19
C GLY A 60 -13.22 -6.82 -1.05
N PHE A 61 -11.90 -6.90 -1.11
CA PHE A 61 -10.97 -5.79 -0.95
C PHE A 61 -9.82 -5.95 -1.94
N THR A 62 -9.18 -4.86 -2.32
CA THR A 62 -7.91 -4.88 -3.04
C THR A 62 -6.79 -4.74 -2.02
N LEU A 63 -5.98 -5.77 -1.84
CA LEU A 63 -4.76 -5.69 -1.03
C LEU A 63 -3.66 -5.08 -1.90
N LEU A 64 -3.28 -3.84 -1.60
CA LEU A 64 -2.12 -3.18 -2.17
C LEU A 64 -0.91 -3.46 -1.28
N THR A 65 0.17 -3.98 -1.86
CA THR A 65 1.38 -4.34 -1.13
C THR A 65 2.60 -3.62 -1.70
N LEU A 66 3.49 -3.21 -0.80
CA LEU A 66 4.77 -2.62 -1.14
C LEU A 66 5.88 -3.48 -0.54
N GLY A 67 6.72 -4.04 -1.39
CA GLY A 67 7.93 -4.76 -1.01
C GLY A 67 9.19 -4.02 -1.42
N TRP A 68 10.29 -4.26 -0.72
CA TRP A 68 11.63 -3.89 -1.15
C TRP A 68 12.41 -5.13 -1.55
N SER A 69 13.22 -5.02 -2.60
CA SER A 69 14.11 -6.08 -3.05
C SER A 69 15.46 -5.54 -3.51
N ASP A 70 16.51 -6.31 -3.28
CA ASP A 70 17.86 -6.10 -3.83
C ASP A 70 18.19 -7.09 -4.97
N GLY A 71 17.17 -7.78 -5.50
CA GLY A 71 17.29 -8.83 -6.51
C GLY A 71 17.61 -10.23 -5.95
N TYR A 72 17.90 -10.37 -4.66
CA TYR A 72 18.12 -11.67 -4.00
C TYR A 72 17.15 -11.90 -2.84
N SER A 73 16.91 -10.85 -2.05
CA SER A 73 16.01 -10.85 -0.91
C SER A 73 14.74 -10.08 -1.24
N PHE A 74 13.65 -10.42 -0.57
CA PHE A 74 12.40 -9.68 -0.62
C PHE A 74 11.93 -9.38 0.80
N ILE A 75 11.58 -8.13 1.07
CA ILE A 75 11.13 -7.68 2.38
C ILE A 75 9.81 -6.92 2.19
N PRO A 76 8.69 -7.37 2.80
CA PRO A 76 7.47 -6.58 2.80
C PRO A 76 7.68 -5.31 3.64
N THR A 77 7.42 -4.16 3.05
CA THR A 77 7.64 -2.83 3.68
C THR A 77 6.34 -2.15 4.08
N GLY A 78 5.23 -2.49 3.43
CA GLY A 78 3.92 -1.96 3.76
C GLY A 78 2.82 -2.67 2.99
N PHE A 79 1.59 -2.53 3.48
CA PHE A 79 0.40 -2.97 2.77
C PHE A 79 -0.78 -2.14 3.23
N ASN A 80 -1.79 -2.03 2.38
CA ASN A 80 -3.07 -1.45 2.70
C ASN A 80 -4.18 -2.29 2.07
N LEU A 81 -5.28 -2.43 2.80
CA LEU A 81 -6.44 -3.16 2.34
C LEU A 81 -7.48 -2.15 1.86
N LEU A 82 -7.55 -1.94 0.56
CA LEU A 82 -8.43 -0.97 -0.07
C LEU A 82 -9.84 -1.54 -0.21
N SER A 83 -10.78 -0.77 0.31
CA SER A 83 -12.19 -0.84 -0.03
C SER A 83 -12.45 0.03 -1.27
N SER A 84 -13.72 0.20 -1.64
CA SER A 84 -14.09 1.14 -2.69
C SER A 84 -14.00 2.58 -2.17
N ALA A 85 -13.35 3.46 -2.93
CA ALA A 85 -13.36 4.90 -2.69
C ALA A 85 -14.74 5.53 -2.93
N SER A 86 -15.60 4.89 -3.73
CA SER A 86 -17.00 5.30 -3.90
C SER A 86 -17.88 4.59 -2.87
N GLU A 87 -18.56 5.37 -2.03
CA GLU A 87 -19.50 4.89 -1.00
C GLU A 87 -20.62 4.02 -1.59
N SER A 88 -21.10 4.35 -2.80
CA SER A 88 -22.13 3.59 -3.52
C SER A 88 -21.75 2.14 -3.85
N ASN A 89 -20.45 1.83 -3.85
CA ASN A 89 -19.91 0.50 -4.11
C ASN A 89 -19.51 -0.24 -2.82
N CYS A 90 -19.73 0.38 -1.66
CA CYS A 90 -19.51 -0.22 -0.35
C CYS A 90 -20.82 -0.85 0.15
N TYR A 91 -20.76 -2.10 0.59
CA TYR A 91 -21.91 -2.82 1.15
C TYR A 91 -22.16 -2.49 2.62
N ASN A 92 -21.10 -2.17 3.37
CA ASN A 92 -21.17 -1.84 4.79
C ASN A 92 -20.26 -0.65 5.08
N GLU A 93 -20.82 0.39 5.68
CA GLU A 93 -20.10 1.61 6.01
C GLU A 93 -19.30 1.47 7.32
N VAL A 94 -18.41 2.44 7.56
CA VAL A 94 -17.71 2.60 8.84
C VAL A 94 -18.70 3.06 9.90
N SER A 95 -18.57 2.59 11.13
CA SER A 95 -19.39 3.12 12.23
C SER A 95 -19.01 4.56 12.59
N ASP A 96 -20.00 5.43 12.74
CA ASP A 96 -19.81 6.83 13.18
C ASP A 96 -19.27 6.96 14.62
N SER A 97 -19.27 5.87 15.39
CA SER A 97 -18.87 5.86 16.80
C SER A 97 -17.36 5.66 17.03
N ILE A 98 -16.54 5.65 15.96
CA ILE A 98 -15.12 5.32 16.04
C ILE A 98 -14.28 6.52 16.49
N ASP A 99 -13.36 6.31 17.43
CA ASP A 99 -12.40 7.33 17.85
C ASP A 99 -11.33 7.58 16.78
N HIS A 100 -11.27 8.82 16.29
CA HIS A 100 -10.39 9.28 15.23
C HIS A 100 -8.90 9.31 15.61
N ARG A 101 -8.59 9.22 16.91
CA ARG A 101 -7.21 9.18 17.41
C ARG A 101 -6.57 7.80 17.24
N THR A 102 -7.39 6.76 17.04
CA THR A 102 -6.93 5.39 16.97
C THR A 102 -6.25 5.07 15.64
N ASN A 103 -5.32 4.12 15.66
CA ASN A 103 -4.75 3.58 14.42
C ASN A 103 -5.81 2.90 13.56
N GLY A 104 -6.85 2.32 14.18
CA GLY A 104 -7.96 1.70 13.47
C GLY A 104 -8.72 2.69 12.58
N TYR A 105 -8.90 3.93 13.01
CA TYR A 105 -9.49 4.99 12.19
C TYR A 105 -8.56 5.38 11.02
N LYS A 106 -7.26 5.52 11.27
CA LYS A 106 -6.27 5.83 10.22
C LYS A 106 -6.24 4.77 9.12
N VAL A 107 -6.29 3.49 9.51
CA VAL A 107 -6.33 2.36 8.56
C VAL A 107 -7.61 2.40 7.75
N ARG A 108 -8.78 2.66 8.36
CA ARG A 108 -10.05 2.81 7.62
C ARG A 108 -10.02 3.95 6.62
N LYS A 109 -9.46 5.09 7.03
CA LYS A 109 -9.30 6.23 6.14
C LYS A 109 -8.42 5.87 4.94
N ALA A 110 -7.30 5.17 5.17
CA ALA A 110 -6.43 4.66 4.10
C ALA A 110 -7.15 3.66 3.19
N SER A 111 -7.94 2.74 3.78
CA SER A 111 -8.77 1.79 3.03
C SER A 111 -9.77 2.43 2.08
N MET A 112 -10.18 3.68 2.31
CA MET A 112 -11.12 4.40 1.45
C MET A 112 -10.43 5.30 0.41
N MET A 113 -9.10 5.34 0.38
CA MET A 113 -8.35 6.15 -0.59
C MET A 113 -8.40 5.53 -2.00
N HIS A 114 -8.21 6.36 -3.02
CA HIS A 114 -7.94 5.85 -4.36
C HIS A 114 -6.63 5.07 -4.37
N LYS A 115 -6.60 3.95 -5.09
CA LYS A 115 -5.43 3.07 -5.22
C LYS A 115 -4.15 3.83 -5.56
N THR A 116 -4.24 4.83 -6.44
CA THR A 116 -3.10 5.67 -6.84
C THR A 116 -2.56 6.51 -5.68
N ASP A 117 -3.44 7.18 -4.94
CA ASP A 117 -3.04 8.01 -3.79
C ASP A 117 -2.41 7.14 -2.70
N ASP A 118 -3.00 5.97 -2.46
CA ASP A 118 -2.51 5.02 -1.48
C ASP A 118 -1.13 4.44 -1.87
N ALA A 119 -0.93 4.11 -3.14
CA ALA A 119 0.36 3.69 -3.68
C ALA A 119 1.46 4.74 -3.44
N ILE A 120 1.17 6.01 -3.74
CA ILE A 120 2.09 7.12 -3.52
C ILE A 120 2.39 7.26 -2.01
N GLN A 121 1.36 7.14 -1.16
CA GLN A 121 1.54 7.22 0.29
C GLN A 121 2.41 6.08 0.83
N LEU A 122 2.22 4.84 0.37
CA LEU A 122 3.05 3.70 0.74
C LEU A 122 4.51 3.92 0.36
N ILE A 123 4.77 4.39 -0.86
CA ILE A 123 6.13 4.71 -1.33
C ILE A 123 6.76 5.80 -0.47
N ARG A 124 6.03 6.91 -0.22
CA ARG A 124 6.51 8.01 0.63
C ARG A 124 6.81 7.55 2.06
N ASN A 125 5.97 6.69 2.62
CA ASN A 125 6.18 6.13 3.95
C ASN A 125 7.46 5.28 3.99
N ALA A 126 7.70 4.43 2.98
CA ALA A 126 8.91 3.63 2.89
C ALA A 126 10.17 4.50 2.76
N LEU A 127 10.15 5.52 1.88
CA LEU A 127 11.25 6.45 1.72
C LEU A 127 11.54 7.25 3.00
N THR A 128 10.50 7.72 3.69
CA THR A 128 10.61 8.45 4.96
C THR A 128 11.17 7.57 6.07
N ALA A 129 10.87 6.26 6.06
CA ALA A 129 11.47 5.28 6.96
C ALA A 129 12.95 5.01 6.68
N GLY A 130 13.49 5.56 5.58
CA GLY A 130 14.88 5.41 5.16
C GLY A 130 15.12 4.18 4.28
N ILE A 131 14.07 3.59 3.70
CA ILE A 131 14.22 2.53 2.71
C ILE A 131 14.67 3.19 1.40
N LYS A 132 15.84 2.78 0.90
CA LYS A 132 16.41 3.29 -0.35
C LYS A 132 16.04 2.38 -1.50
N ALA A 133 15.52 2.95 -2.57
CA ALA A 133 15.29 2.29 -3.85
C ALA A 133 15.52 3.26 -5.00
N GLY A 134 16.10 2.77 -6.09
CA GLY A 134 16.31 3.55 -7.31
C GLY A 134 15.11 3.49 -8.26
N TYR A 135 14.28 2.45 -8.14
CA TYR A 135 13.16 2.20 -9.04
C TYR A 135 11.94 1.67 -8.27
N VAL A 136 10.77 1.92 -8.85
CA VAL A 136 9.52 1.27 -8.46
C VAL A 136 9.11 0.36 -9.61
N LEU A 137 8.94 -0.93 -9.33
CA LEU A 137 8.38 -1.93 -10.22
C LEU A 137 6.91 -2.10 -9.89
N MET A 138 6.06 -2.09 -10.90
CA MET A 138 4.64 -2.35 -10.76
C MET A 138 4.10 -2.93 -12.07
N ASP A 139 3.04 -3.72 -11.96
CA ASP A 139 2.35 -4.24 -13.14
C ASP A 139 1.70 -3.09 -13.92
N THR A 140 1.64 -3.26 -15.24
CA THR A 140 1.23 -2.20 -16.18
C THR A 140 -0.28 -2.02 -16.16
N GLU A 141 -0.80 -1.43 -15.09
CA GLU A 141 -2.12 -0.81 -15.10
C GLU A 141 -1.99 0.55 -15.81
N PRO A 142 -2.69 0.79 -16.93
CA PRO A 142 -2.55 2.02 -17.72
C PRO A 142 -2.76 3.29 -16.89
N MET A 143 -3.61 3.20 -15.87
CA MET A 143 -3.90 4.32 -14.96
C MET A 143 -2.77 4.56 -13.95
N LEU A 144 -2.19 3.54 -13.31
CA LEU A 144 -1.16 3.77 -12.29
C LEU A 144 0.15 4.31 -12.88
N THR A 145 0.51 3.86 -14.09
CA THR A 145 1.76 4.21 -14.76
C THR A 145 1.90 5.71 -15.03
N PHE A 146 0.81 6.34 -15.49
CA PHE A 146 0.82 7.76 -15.82
C PHE A 146 1.02 8.64 -14.57
N TRP A 147 0.26 8.38 -13.50
CA TRP A 147 0.23 9.24 -12.31
C TRP A 147 1.44 9.10 -11.40
N ILE A 148 2.03 7.91 -11.30
CA ILE A 148 3.24 7.71 -10.50
C ILE A 148 4.44 8.40 -11.14
N GLN A 149 4.56 8.35 -12.47
CA GLN A 149 5.62 9.05 -13.20
C GLN A 149 5.57 10.57 -12.96
N GLU A 150 4.40 11.18 -13.05
CA GLU A 150 4.19 12.62 -12.81
C GLU A 150 4.44 13.00 -11.34
N SER A 151 3.95 12.19 -10.41
CA SER A 151 4.13 12.42 -8.96
C SER A 151 5.58 12.25 -8.50
N MET A 152 6.35 11.37 -9.14
CA MET A 152 7.77 11.19 -8.84
C MET A 152 8.62 12.29 -9.48
N GLN A 153 8.28 12.81 -10.66
CA GLN A 153 9.01 13.93 -11.29
C GLN A 153 8.95 15.24 -10.49
N SER A 154 7.90 15.44 -9.70
CA SER A 154 7.74 16.63 -8.83
C SER A 154 8.38 16.49 -7.45
N ALA A 155 8.87 15.29 -7.10
CA ALA A 155 9.44 14.97 -5.79
C ALA A 155 10.98 14.91 -5.76
N TRP A 156 11.64 15.24 -6.89
CA TRP A 156 13.09 15.37 -7.05
C TRP A 156 13.47 16.78 -7.46
#